data_AF-A0A1W1UAQ6-F1
#
_entry.id   AF-A0A1W1UAQ6-F1
#
_cell.length_a   1.000
_cell.length_b   1.000
_cell.length_c   1.000
_cell.angle_alpha   90.00
_cell.angle_beta   90.00
_cell.angle_gamma   90.00
#
_symmetry.space_group_name_H-M   'P 1'
#
loop_
_entity.id
_entity.type
_entity.pdbx_description
1 polymer ?
#
loop_
_entity_poly.entity_id
_entity_poly.type
_entity_poly.pdbx_seq_one_letter_code
_entity_poly.pdbx_strand_id
1 'polypeptide(L)'
;MPVDRRDFLKYSALAVAATSGMPGFLARAAAQAAAEPASNGRTLVVIQLTGGNDGLNTLVPYTNGAYYAARPNIAIPKKDVLTVTPDLGLHPGLKPLMPLWDSGHLAWMENVGYPNPNRSHFASMAIWHTADPTQAQAEGWIGRVAEKIGDPFCASNIGGTTPQALRAADFSLPSIDTVDGFQVRLPAGLDGVFERLLNAPRQGEADYLSRATRQMVANTQKVQANAARYRPSAKYPEGRFGTNLQDTARLIAAGTGQRVLYVSLGGFDTHAGQRADQDELLATLASGLAAFQADLETQGLADRVIVMGFSEFGRRVAENASAGTDHGQGSVMFALGKGVKGGIHGASPDLENLADGDIRYKQDFRGVYAGALTNWLGLNAHDILNGSFVGPAWVA
;
A
#
# COMPACT_ATOMS: atom_id res chain seq x y z
N MET A 1 -35.06 30.88 -0.07
CA MET A 1 -35.77 30.16 -1.14
C MET A 1 -35.93 28.71 -0.74
N PRO A 2 -37.04 28.03 -1.07
CA PRO A 2 -37.14 26.59 -0.89
C PRO A 2 -36.12 25.94 -1.83
N VAL A 3 -35.27 25.08 -1.29
CA VAL A 3 -34.22 24.38 -2.04
C VAL A 3 -34.76 23.00 -2.38
N ASP A 4 -34.82 22.65 -3.67
CA ASP A 4 -35.43 21.41 -4.13
C ASP A 4 -34.43 20.26 -4.31
N ARG A 5 -34.92 19.07 -4.71
CA ARG A 5 -34.07 17.89 -4.97
C ARG A 5 -32.99 18.16 -6.01
N ARG A 6 -33.27 19.01 -7.00
CA ARG A 6 -32.36 19.35 -8.11
C ARG A 6 -31.23 20.24 -7.61
N ASP A 7 -31.54 21.17 -6.71
CA ASP A 7 -30.53 22.00 -6.04
C ASP A 7 -29.65 21.18 -5.10
N PHE A 8 -30.22 20.22 -4.34
CA PHE A 8 -29.42 19.30 -3.54
C PHE A 8 -28.44 18.48 -4.40
N LEU A 9 -28.90 17.94 -5.54
CA LEU A 9 -28.03 17.19 -6.45
C LEU A 9 -26.94 18.08 -7.06
N LYS A 10 -27.24 19.33 -7.40
CA LYS A 10 -26.23 20.29 -7.89
C LYS A 10 -25.20 20.63 -6.83
N TYR A 11 -25.62 20.98 -5.61
CA TYR A 11 -24.70 21.34 -4.53
C TYR A 11 -23.92 20.14 -3.99
N SER A 12 -24.55 18.95 -3.95
CA SER A 12 -23.86 17.70 -3.64
C SER A 12 -22.89 17.33 -4.75
N ALA A 13 -23.24 17.50 -6.04
CA ALA A 13 -22.31 17.29 -7.14
C ALA A 13 -21.14 18.30 -7.13
N LEU A 14 -21.34 19.54 -6.67
CA LEU A 14 -20.26 20.51 -6.47
C LEU A 14 -19.33 20.14 -5.29
N ALA A 15 -19.88 19.62 -4.19
CA ALA A 15 -19.07 19.12 -3.07
C ALA A 15 -18.38 17.78 -3.39
N VAL A 16 -19.05 16.91 -4.16
CA VAL A 16 -18.57 15.60 -4.63
C VAL A 16 -17.65 15.74 -5.85
N ALA A 17 -17.61 16.89 -6.55
CA ALA A 17 -16.65 17.14 -7.62
C ALA A 17 -15.18 17.07 -7.17
N ALA A 18 -14.92 17.05 -5.85
CA ALA A 18 -13.61 16.78 -5.26
C ALA A 18 -13.25 15.27 -5.19
N THR A 19 -14.20 14.35 -5.41
CA THR A 19 -14.01 12.88 -5.35
C THR A 19 -14.90 12.21 -6.41
N SER A 20 -14.34 11.78 -7.52
CA SER A 20 -15.07 11.12 -8.61
C SER A 20 -15.78 9.82 -8.17
N GLY A 21 -17.07 9.65 -8.51
CA GLY A 21 -17.70 8.32 -8.69
C GLY A 21 -18.81 7.81 -7.74
N MET A 22 -19.69 8.65 -7.16
CA MET A 22 -20.66 8.18 -6.13
C MET A 22 -22.16 8.37 -6.45
N PRO A 23 -22.84 7.43 -7.15
CA PRO A 23 -24.30 7.34 -7.00
C PRO A 23 -24.89 5.97 -6.58
N GLY A 24 -24.33 4.82 -6.99
CA GLY A 24 -25.05 3.52 -6.92
C GLY A 24 -24.84 2.65 -5.67
N PHE A 25 -23.63 2.61 -5.10
CA PHE A 25 -23.28 1.69 -4.00
C PHE A 25 -23.79 2.13 -2.62
N LEU A 26 -24.19 3.40 -2.51
CA LEU A 26 -24.54 4.10 -1.28
C LEU A 26 -25.67 3.38 -0.50
N ALA A 27 -26.56 2.66 -1.20
CA ALA A 27 -27.61 1.85 -0.58
C ALA A 27 -27.09 0.55 0.07
N ARG A 28 -26.10 -0.10 -0.55
CA ARG A 28 -25.56 -1.41 -0.13
C ARG A 28 -24.59 -1.27 1.04
N ALA A 29 -23.73 -0.26 1.04
CA ALA A 29 -22.85 0.05 2.17
C ALA A 29 -23.63 0.42 3.44
N ALA A 30 -24.75 1.15 3.30
CA ALA A 30 -25.67 1.43 4.40
C ALA A 30 -26.29 0.16 5.03
N ALA A 31 -26.50 -0.88 4.23
CA ALA A 31 -27.06 -2.16 4.67
C ALA A 31 -25.99 -3.09 5.27
N GLN A 32 -24.73 -2.99 4.83
CA GLN A 32 -23.61 -3.81 5.32
C GLN A 32 -22.96 -3.25 6.60
N ALA A 33 -23.06 -1.94 6.87
CA ALA A 33 -22.53 -1.29 8.08
C ALA A 33 -23.14 -1.78 9.42
N ALA A 34 -24.07 -2.76 9.39
CA ALA A 34 -24.79 -3.26 10.56
C ALA A 34 -24.18 -4.52 11.20
N ALA A 35 -23.03 -5.04 10.73
CA ALA A 35 -22.52 -6.34 11.21
C ALA A 35 -21.03 -6.42 11.58
N GLU A 36 -20.24 -5.37 11.35
CA GLU A 36 -18.79 -5.42 11.63
C GLU A 36 -18.43 -4.75 12.97
N PRO A 37 -17.44 -5.28 13.71
CA PRO A 37 -16.98 -4.67 14.96
C PRO A 37 -16.45 -3.25 14.69
N ALA A 38 -16.63 -2.36 15.68
CA ALA A 38 -16.05 -1.02 15.63
C ALA A 38 -14.56 -1.11 15.28
N SER A 39 -14.10 -0.25 14.36
CA SER A 39 -12.70 -0.19 13.92
C SER A 39 -11.73 -0.36 15.08
N ASN A 40 -10.81 -1.31 14.97
CA ASN A 40 -9.75 -1.51 15.97
C ASN A 40 -8.71 -0.37 15.99
N GLY A 41 -8.91 0.67 15.18
CA GLY A 41 -8.06 1.85 15.10
C GLY A 41 -6.72 1.62 14.42
N ARG A 42 -6.51 0.44 13.80
CA ARG A 42 -5.28 0.08 13.10
C ARG A 42 -5.36 0.40 11.61
N THR A 43 -4.23 0.84 11.08
CA THR A 43 -4.00 1.21 9.69
C THR A 43 -2.95 0.29 9.08
N LEU A 44 -3.20 -0.20 7.88
CA LEU A 44 -2.24 -0.86 7.02
C LEU A 44 -1.77 0.13 5.95
N VAL A 45 -0.46 0.35 5.84
CA VAL A 45 0.12 1.10 4.71
C VAL A 45 0.69 0.09 3.71
N VAL A 46 0.23 0.15 2.48
CA VAL A 46 0.67 -0.71 1.39
C VAL A 46 1.64 0.07 0.51
N ILE A 47 2.84 -0.47 0.30
CA ILE A 47 3.87 0.10 -0.57
C ILE A 47 4.03 -0.76 -1.82
N GLN A 48 3.68 -0.20 -2.98
CA GLN A 48 3.95 -0.84 -4.26
C GLN A 48 5.29 -0.36 -4.82
N LEU A 49 6.22 -1.29 -5.03
CA LEU A 49 7.45 -1.09 -5.77
C LEU A 49 7.18 -1.42 -7.24
N THR A 50 6.80 -0.42 -8.05
CA THR A 50 6.42 -0.61 -9.45
C THR A 50 7.64 -0.90 -10.30
N GLY A 51 7.59 -2.03 -11.00
CA GLY A 51 8.56 -2.39 -12.01
C GLY A 51 9.20 -3.75 -11.78
N GLY A 52 8.84 -4.54 -10.77
CA GLY A 52 9.51 -5.81 -10.50
C GLY A 52 10.86 -5.64 -9.80
N ASN A 53 10.84 -5.23 -8.53
CA ASN A 53 12.05 -5.09 -7.72
C ASN A 53 12.87 -6.39 -7.69
N ASP A 54 14.17 -6.28 -7.92
CA ASP A 54 15.08 -7.41 -7.86
C ASP A 54 15.31 -7.85 -6.41
N GLY A 55 14.61 -8.91 -6.02
CA GLY A 55 14.67 -9.48 -4.67
C GLY A 55 16.06 -9.98 -4.29
N LEU A 56 16.85 -10.50 -5.23
CA LEU A 56 18.20 -11.04 -4.94
C LEU A 56 19.24 -9.95 -4.69
N ASN A 57 19.04 -8.76 -5.25
CA ASN A 57 19.82 -7.58 -4.88
C ASN A 57 19.19 -6.80 -3.73
N THR A 58 18.01 -7.17 -3.24
CA THR A 58 17.37 -6.55 -2.06
C THR A 58 17.73 -7.30 -0.78
N LEU A 59 17.46 -8.61 -0.77
CA LEU A 59 17.86 -9.57 0.25
C LEU A 59 18.89 -10.53 -0.39
N VAL A 60 20.15 -10.23 -0.14
CA VAL A 60 21.30 -10.78 -0.84
C VAL A 60 21.76 -12.09 -0.20
N PRO A 61 21.74 -13.22 -0.94
CA PRO A 61 22.35 -14.47 -0.48
C PRO A 61 23.88 -14.41 -0.66
N TYR A 62 24.54 -13.58 0.13
CA TYR A 62 25.94 -13.15 -0.05
C TYR A 62 26.99 -14.26 0.18
N THR A 63 26.57 -15.43 0.64
CA THR A 63 27.42 -16.63 0.74
C THR A 63 27.22 -17.61 -0.42
N ASN A 64 26.20 -17.39 -1.27
CA ASN A 64 25.85 -18.28 -2.36
C ASN A 64 26.69 -17.98 -3.62
N GLY A 65 27.53 -18.93 -4.03
CA GLY A 65 28.36 -18.79 -5.23
C GLY A 65 27.56 -18.69 -6.54
N ALA A 66 26.40 -19.34 -6.63
CA ALA A 66 25.54 -19.29 -7.80
C ALA A 66 24.97 -17.88 -8.04
N TYR A 67 24.73 -17.11 -6.97
CA TYR A 67 24.32 -15.70 -7.07
C TYR A 67 25.37 -14.85 -7.78
N TYR A 68 26.64 -14.95 -7.36
CA TYR A 68 27.74 -14.21 -7.98
C TYR A 68 28.05 -14.69 -9.40
N ALA A 69 27.98 -16.01 -9.63
CA ALA A 69 28.20 -16.59 -10.96
C ALA A 69 27.14 -16.14 -11.98
N ALA A 70 25.88 -16.00 -11.53
CA ALA A 70 24.78 -15.54 -12.38
C ALA A 70 24.77 -14.02 -12.61
N ARG A 71 25.52 -13.24 -11.81
CA ARG A 71 25.46 -11.77 -11.77
C ARG A 71 26.84 -11.11 -11.72
N PRO A 72 27.73 -11.38 -12.70
CA PRO A 72 29.12 -10.94 -12.64
C PRO A 72 29.30 -9.41 -12.56
N ASN A 73 28.34 -8.62 -13.04
CA ASN A 73 28.43 -7.16 -13.05
C ASN A 73 27.50 -6.48 -12.04
N ILE A 74 26.36 -7.10 -11.71
CA ILE A 74 25.34 -6.47 -10.85
C ILE A 74 25.28 -7.00 -9.42
N ALA A 75 25.99 -8.08 -9.09
CA ALA A 75 25.97 -8.64 -7.73
C ALA A 75 26.48 -7.62 -6.69
N ILE A 76 25.87 -7.65 -5.51
CA ILE A 76 26.32 -6.83 -4.38
C ILE A 76 27.58 -7.47 -3.77
N PRO A 77 28.72 -6.76 -3.76
CA PRO A 77 29.95 -7.29 -3.18
C PRO A 77 29.73 -7.64 -1.71
N LYS A 78 30.21 -8.80 -1.27
CA LYS A 78 30.05 -9.29 0.11
C LYS A 78 30.43 -8.25 1.19
N LYS A 79 31.43 -7.42 0.93
CA LYS A 79 31.89 -6.36 1.85
C LYS A 79 30.89 -5.21 2.03
N ASP A 80 29.98 -5.02 1.09
CA ASP A 80 28.99 -3.92 1.08
C ASP A 80 27.63 -4.39 1.65
N VAL A 81 27.45 -5.71 1.82
CA VAL A 81 26.21 -6.31 2.31
C VAL A 81 26.00 -6.02 3.80
N LEU A 82 24.80 -5.57 4.14
CA LEU A 82 24.37 -5.39 5.54
C LEU A 82 23.92 -6.73 6.09
N THR A 83 24.81 -7.44 6.79
CA THR A 83 24.53 -8.80 7.26
C THR A 83 23.35 -8.83 8.25
N VAL A 84 22.36 -9.69 7.97
CA VAL A 84 21.21 -9.90 8.87
C VAL A 84 21.09 -11.34 9.38
N THR A 85 21.68 -12.30 8.66
CA THR A 85 21.86 -13.71 9.06
C THR A 85 23.23 -14.22 8.57
N PRO A 86 23.68 -15.43 8.95
CA PRO A 86 24.95 -15.99 8.46
C PRO A 86 25.05 -16.14 6.93
N ASP A 87 23.92 -16.14 6.23
CA ASP A 87 23.80 -16.46 4.80
C ASP A 87 23.05 -15.40 3.98
N LEU A 88 22.27 -14.53 4.63
CA LEU A 88 21.55 -13.42 4.01
C LEU A 88 21.95 -12.06 4.59
N GLY A 89 21.91 -11.04 3.73
CA GLY A 89 22.11 -9.65 4.11
C GLY A 89 21.26 -8.70 3.28
N LEU A 90 21.09 -7.47 3.72
CA LEU A 90 20.37 -6.45 2.98
C LEU A 90 21.30 -5.67 2.06
N HIS A 91 20.72 -5.17 0.99
CA HIS A 91 21.34 -4.18 0.11
C HIS A 91 21.89 -2.99 0.92
N PRO A 92 23.09 -2.42 0.61
CA PRO A 92 23.64 -1.27 1.33
C PRO A 92 22.72 -0.05 1.38
N GLY A 93 21.95 0.19 0.32
CA GLY A 93 20.94 1.26 0.27
C GLY A 93 19.86 1.14 1.35
N LEU A 94 19.65 -0.06 1.92
CA LEU A 94 18.67 -0.31 2.98
C LEU A 94 19.19 0.02 4.39
N LYS A 95 20.41 0.55 4.53
CA LYS A 95 21.02 0.91 5.82
C LYS A 95 20.10 1.70 6.76
N PRO A 96 19.29 2.67 6.30
CA PRO A 96 18.36 3.39 7.18
C PRO A 96 17.34 2.51 7.92
N LEU A 97 17.07 1.28 7.44
CA LEU A 97 16.14 0.35 8.06
C LEU A 97 16.78 -0.58 9.10
N MET A 98 18.11 -0.59 9.24
CA MET A 98 18.79 -1.46 10.20
C MET A 98 18.32 -1.29 11.66
N PRO A 99 18.04 -0.07 12.17
CA PRO A 99 17.46 0.06 13.51
C PRO A 99 16.11 -0.67 13.69
N LEU A 100 15.30 -0.78 12.63
CA LEU A 100 14.04 -1.54 12.66
C LEU A 100 14.27 -3.05 12.59
N TRP A 101 15.31 -3.48 11.88
CA TRP A 101 15.77 -4.86 11.94
C TRP A 101 16.22 -5.24 13.35
N ASP A 102 17.12 -4.46 13.93
CA ASP A 102 17.72 -4.72 15.24
C ASP A 102 16.68 -4.71 16.38
N SER A 103 15.60 -3.94 16.23
CA SER A 103 14.47 -3.91 17.17
C SER A 103 13.39 -4.97 16.92
N GLY A 104 13.56 -5.82 15.90
CA GLY A 104 12.59 -6.88 15.57
C GLY A 104 11.31 -6.36 14.92
N HIS A 105 11.33 -5.17 14.34
CA HIS A 105 10.21 -4.49 13.69
C HIS A 105 10.34 -4.41 12.16
N LEU A 106 11.25 -5.17 11.56
CA LEU A 106 11.39 -5.35 10.12
C LEU A 106 11.37 -6.84 9.76
N ALA A 107 10.53 -7.20 8.80
CA ALA A 107 10.40 -8.55 8.29
C ALA A 107 10.60 -8.60 6.78
N TRP A 108 11.24 -9.66 6.30
CA TRP A 108 11.33 -10.01 4.89
C TRP A 108 10.70 -11.38 4.66
N MET A 109 9.97 -11.53 3.56
CA MET A 109 9.28 -12.76 3.18
C MET A 109 9.84 -13.23 1.85
N GLU A 110 10.48 -14.39 1.82
CA GLU A 110 11.19 -14.91 0.64
C GLU A 110 10.30 -15.75 -0.28
N ASN A 111 10.66 -15.83 -1.56
CA ASN A 111 9.99 -16.68 -2.54
C ASN A 111 8.47 -16.44 -2.62
N VAL A 112 8.04 -15.18 -2.50
CA VAL A 112 6.63 -14.82 -2.61
C VAL A 112 6.25 -14.66 -4.08
N GLY A 113 5.10 -15.22 -4.46
CA GLY A 113 4.56 -15.17 -5.82
C GLY A 113 3.16 -15.78 -5.86
N TYR A 114 2.80 -16.36 -7.00
CA TYR A 114 1.49 -17.00 -7.22
C TYR A 114 1.56 -18.10 -8.29
N PRO A 115 0.58 -19.03 -8.34
CA PRO A 115 0.52 -20.06 -9.37
C PRO A 115 0.40 -19.47 -10.78
N ASN A 116 1.05 -20.10 -11.77
CA ASN A 116 1.06 -19.66 -13.18
C ASN A 116 1.48 -18.18 -13.34
N PRO A 117 2.70 -17.82 -12.91
CA PRO A 117 3.14 -16.45 -12.86
C PRO A 117 3.15 -15.79 -14.24
N ASN A 118 2.82 -14.50 -14.26
CA ASN A 118 2.85 -13.68 -15.47
C ASN A 118 4.04 -12.71 -15.39
N ARG A 119 4.67 -12.42 -16.53
CA ARG A 119 5.80 -11.48 -16.64
C ARG A 119 5.39 -10.14 -17.27
N SER A 120 4.11 -9.92 -17.56
CA SER A 120 3.58 -8.64 -18.01
C SER A 120 3.28 -7.75 -16.82
N HIS A 121 3.77 -6.51 -16.82
CA HIS A 121 3.43 -5.53 -15.77
C HIS A 121 1.92 -5.38 -15.61
N PHE A 122 1.19 -5.26 -16.72
CA PHE A 122 -0.26 -5.07 -16.69
C PHE A 122 -0.97 -6.25 -16.03
N ALA A 123 -0.70 -7.47 -16.49
CA ALA A 123 -1.35 -8.66 -15.97
C ALA A 123 -0.96 -8.94 -14.52
N SER A 124 0.33 -8.79 -14.19
CA SER A 124 0.81 -9.06 -12.84
C SER A 124 0.29 -8.03 -11.85
N MET A 125 0.33 -6.73 -12.19
CA MET A 125 -0.28 -5.71 -11.34
C MET A 125 -1.77 -5.97 -11.11
N ALA A 126 -2.52 -6.34 -12.15
CA ALA A 126 -3.91 -6.72 -12.00
C ALA A 126 -4.07 -7.87 -10.98
N ILE A 127 -3.27 -8.93 -11.09
CA ILE A 127 -3.29 -10.07 -10.15
C ILE A 127 -3.03 -9.62 -8.71
N TRP A 128 -2.00 -8.81 -8.46
CA TRP A 128 -1.65 -8.33 -7.11
C TRP A 128 -2.68 -7.34 -6.56
N HIS A 129 -3.31 -6.53 -7.42
CA HIS A 129 -4.34 -5.56 -7.06
C HIS A 129 -5.69 -6.20 -6.76
N THR A 130 -6.07 -7.23 -7.52
CA THR A 130 -7.34 -7.95 -7.35
C THR A 130 -7.21 -9.13 -6.40
N ALA A 131 -5.98 -9.55 -6.06
CA ALA A 131 -5.70 -10.79 -5.35
C ALA A 131 -6.24 -12.04 -6.08
N ASP A 132 -6.26 -12.02 -7.42
CA ASP A 132 -6.82 -13.08 -8.26
C ASP A 132 -5.87 -13.44 -9.43
N PRO A 133 -5.11 -14.55 -9.32
CA PRO A 133 -4.25 -15.05 -10.40
C PRO A 133 -5.00 -15.42 -11.69
N THR A 134 -6.31 -15.66 -11.64
CA THR A 134 -7.12 -15.95 -12.82
C THR A 134 -7.51 -14.70 -13.60
N GLN A 135 -7.35 -13.51 -12.99
CA GLN A 135 -7.76 -12.22 -13.54
C GLN A 135 -9.25 -12.16 -13.93
N ALA A 136 -10.09 -12.95 -13.27
CA ALA A 136 -11.54 -12.93 -13.45
C ALA A 136 -12.18 -11.74 -12.71
N GLN A 137 -11.54 -11.25 -11.65
CA GLN A 137 -12.07 -10.14 -10.86
C GLN A 137 -11.69 -8.77 -11.42
N ALA A 138 -12.65 -7.84 -11.40
CA ALA A 138 -12.42 -6.44 -11.77
C ALA A 138 -12.06 -5.59 -10.55
N GLU A 139 -12.57 -5.97 -9.38
CA GLU A 139 -12.44 -5.28 -8.11
C GLU A 139 -11.08 -5.56 -7.47
N GLY A 140 -10.51 -4.52 -6.88
CA GLY A 140 -9.33 -4.63 -6.06
C GLY A 140 -9.64 -5.16 -4.66
N TRP A 141 -8.66 -5.78 -4.02
CA TRP A 141 -8.84 -6.30 -2.66
C TRP A 141 -9.10 -5.19 -1.63
N ILE A 142 -8.53 -3.99 -1.82
CA ILE A 142 -8.82 -2.82 -0.96
C ILE A 142 -10.22 -2.27 -1.25
N GLY A 143 -10.66 -2.33 -2.51
CA GLY A 143 -12.06 -2.07 -2.88
C GLY A 143 -13.02 -2.95 -2.08
N ARG A 144 -12.76 -4.26 -2.02
CA ARG A 144 -13.57 -5.20 -1.22
C ARG A 144 -13.46 -4.96 0.28
N VAL A 145 -12.31 -4.50 0.79
CA VAL A 145 -12.20 -4.04 2.19
C VAL A 145 -13.18 -2.90 2.47
N ALA A 146 -13.27 -1.92 1.56
CA ALA A 146 -14.16 -0.78 1.73
C ALA A 146 -15.64 -1.15 1.64
N GLU A 147 -15.99 -2.09 0.74
CA GLU A 147 -17.33 -2.66 0.67
C GLU A 147 -17.70 -3.36 1.97
N LYS A 148 -16.83 -4.24 2.46
CA LYS A 148 -17.03 -5.00 3.71
C LYS A 148 -17.19 -4.09 4.92
N ILE A 149 -16.42 -3.01 5.00
CA ILE A 149 -16.52 -2.02 6.09
C ILE A 149 -17.76 -1.12 5.91
N GLY A 150 -18.20 -0.90 4.66
CA GLY A 150 -19.28 0.04 4.34
C GLY A 150 -18.86 1.50 4.45
N ASP A 151 -17.57 1.82 4.30
CA ASP A 151 -17.04 3.18 4.36
C ASP A 151 -16.13 3.48 3.15
N PRO A 152 -16.54 4.33 2.20
CA PRO A 152 -15.75 4.67 1.02
C PRO A 152 -14.54 5.55 1.32
N PHE A 153 -14.43 6.08 2.54
CA PHE A 153 -13.30 6.90 2.99
C PHE A 153 -12.35 6.13 3.91
N CYS A 154 -12.59 4.83 4.14
CA CYS A 154 -11.74 4.02 5.00
C CYS A 154 -10.39 3.67 4.35
N ALA A 155 -10.21 3.94 3.08
CA ALA A 155 -8.92 3.77 2.44
C ALA A 155 -8.70 4.83 1.36
N SER A 156 -7.44 5.10 1.04
CA SER A 156 -7.05 6.11 0.06
C SER A 156 -5.71 5.79 -0.55
N ASN A 157 -5.54 6.17 -1.82
CA ASN A 157 -4.24 6.20 -2.49
C ASN A 157 -3.62 7.58 -2.29
N ILE A 158 -2.33 7.63 -1.99
CA ILE A 158 -1.56 8.88 -1.93
C ILE A 158 -0.73 8.97 -3.21
N GLY A 159 -1.19 9.81 -4.14
CA GLY A 159 -0.67 9.97 -5.49
C GLY A 159 -1.76 10.28 -6.52
N GLY A 160 -1.34 10.62 -7.74
CA GLY A 160 -2.23 11.17 -8.77
C GLY A 160 -3.09 10.14 -9.54
N THR A 161 -2.77 8.84 -9.47
CA THR A 161 -3.47 7.79 -10.23
C THR A 161 -4.00 6.72 -9.29
N THR A 162 -5.32 6.48 -9.31
CA THR A 162 -5.95 5.44 -8.49
C THR A 162 -5.59 4.03 -8.99
N PRO A 163 -4.93 3.18 -8.16
CA PRO A 163 -4.66 1.79 -8.50
C PRO A 163 -5.94 0.95 -8.59
N GLN A 164 -5.91 -0.13 -9.37
CA GLN A 164 -7.02 -1.09 -9.42
C GLN A 164 -7.30 -1.71 -8.04
N ALA A 165 -6.28 -1.81 -7.17
CA ALA A 165 -6.45 -2.27 -5.80
C ALA A 165 -7.56 -1.52 -5.03
N LEU A 166 -7.77 -0.23 -5.35
CA LEU A 166 -8.75 0.67 -4.73
C LEU A 166 -10.08 0.74 -5.49
N ARG A 167 -10.30 -0.12 -6.48
CA ARG A 167 -11.57 -0.20 -7.20
C ARG A 167 -12.51 -1.19 -6.50
N ALA A 168 -13.66 -0.70 -6.05
CA ALA A 168 -14.78 -1.53 -5.63
C ALA A 168 -15.70 -1.83 -6.84
N ALA A 169 -16.73 -2.65 -6.66
CA ALA A 169 -17.64 -3.02 -7.76
C ALA A 169 -18.33 -1.79 -8.36
N ASP A 170 -18.85 -0.93 -7.48
CA ASP A 170 -19.75 0.17 -7.84
C ASP A 170 -19.10 1.57 -7.66
N PHE A 171 -17.88 1.66 -7.12
CA PHE A 171 -17.17 2.92 -6.89
C PHE A 171 -15.64 2.74 -6.86
N SER A 172 -14.91 3.85 -6.86
CA SER A 172 -13.46 3.85 -6.60
C SER A 172 -13.19 4.65 -5.34
N LEU A 173 -12.24 4.17 -4.52
CA LEU A 173 -11.80 4.92 -3.36
C LEU A 173 -10.99 6.16 -3.77
N PRO A 174 -10.92 7.18 -2.89
CA PRO A 174 -10.22 8.43 -3.19
C PRO A 174 -8.73 8.25 -3.48
N SER A 175 -8.23 9.08 -4.40
CA SER A 175 -6.80 9.38 -4.56
C SER A 175 -6.53 10.81 -4.11
N ILE A 176 -5.51 10.98 -3.28
CA ILE A 176 -5.08 12.26 -2.73
C ILE A 176 -3.70 12.53 -3.32
N ASP A 177 -3.62 13.45 -4.30
CA ASP A 177 -2.34 13.79 -4.94
C ASP A 177 -1.40 14.52 -3.96
N THR A 178 -1.95 15.44 -3.17
CA THR A 178 -1.28 16.04 -2.00
C THR A 178 -2.31 16.36 -0.91
N VAL A 179 -1.90 16.30 0.36
CA VAL A 179 -2.76 16.67 1.50
C VAL A 179 -3.13 18.17 1.47
N ASP A 180 -2.24 19.03 0.98
CA ASP A 180 -2.50 20.47 0.88
C ASP A 180 -3.54 20.82 -0.22
N GLY A 181 -3.64 19.98 -1.24
CA GLY A 181 -4.67 20.05 -2.27
C GLY A 181 -6.06 19.61 -1.79
N PHE A 182 -6.16 18.97 -0.62
CA PHE A 182 -7.42 18.45 -0.10
C PHE A 182 -8.29 19.57 0.51
N GLN A 183 -9.15 20.16 -0.32
CA GLN A 183 -10.05 21.24 0.09
C GLN A 183 -11.48 21.02 -0.43
N VAL A 184 -12.46 21.14 0.47
CA VAL A 184 -13.86 21.34 0.07
C VAL A 184 -14.03 22.82 -0.24
N ARG A 185 -14.22 23.17 -1.52
CA ARG A 185 -14.49 24.55 -1.95
C ARG A 185 -15.96 24.68 -2.32
N LEU A 186 -16.72 25.36 -1.48
CA LEU A 186 -18.07 25.81 -1.81
C LEU A 186 -18.01 27.21 -2.44
N PRO A 187 -18.88 27.54 -3.40
CA PRO A 187 -19.05 28.92 -3.84
C PRO A 187 -19.40 29.83 -2.65
N ALA A 188 -18.83 31.03 -2.63
CA ALA A 188 -19.02 32.00 -1.54
C ALA A 188 -20.52 32.25 -1.26
N GLY A 189 -20.91 32.21 0.02
CA GLY A 189 -22.28 32.44 0.46
C GLY A 189 -23.18 31.19 0.46
N LEU A 190 -22.66 30.01 0.07
CA LEU A 190 -23.42 28.76 0.07
C LEU A 190 -23.19 27.88 1.30
N ASP A 191 -22.25 28.20 2.19
CA ASP A 191 -21.89 27.36 3.34
C ASP A 191 -23.12 27.02 4.21
N GLY A 192 -23.88 28.04 4.63
CA GLY A 192 -25.10 27.84 5.42
C GLY A 192 -26.27 27.21 4.65
N VAL A 193 -26.25 27.23 3.32
CA VAL A 193 -27.24 26.51 2.49
C VAL A 193 -26.86 25.04 2.40
N PHE A 194 -25.59 24.76 2.16
CA PHE A 194 -25.04 23.42 2.07
C PHE A 194 -25.17 22.66 3.40
N GLU A 195 -24.87 23.28 4.53
CA GLU A 195 -25.07 22.67 5.85
C GLU A 195 -26.54 22.33 6.12
N ARG A 196 -27.47 23.25 5.83
CA ARG A 196 -28.92 22.99 5.95
C ARG A 196 -29.37 21.85 5.06
N LEU A 197 -28.85 21.79 3.83
CA LEU A 197 -29.13 20.70 2.91
C LEU A 197 -28.60 19.37 3.43
N LEU A 198 -27.38 19.31 3.96
CA LEU A 198 -26.82 18.08 4.52
C LEU A 198 -27.60 17.59 5.74
N ASN A 199 -28.12 18.49 6.56
CA ASN A 199 -28.84 18.17 7.79
C ASN A 199 -30.34 17.91 7.60
N ALA A 200 -30.88 18.12 6.39
CA ALA A 200 -32.26 17.78 6.10
C ALA A 200 -32.51 16.26 6.29
N PRO A 201 -33.60 15.85 6.97
CA PRO A 201 -33.96 14.44 7.12
C PRO A 201 -34.16 13.79 5.76
N ARG A 202 -33.54 12.63 5.55
CA ARG A 202 -33.68 11.82 4.34
C ARG A 202 -33.85 10.36 4.72
N GLN A 203 -34.25 9.53 3.76
CA GLN A 203 -34.31 8.08 3.90
C GLN A 203 -33.67 7.41 2.68
N GLY A 204 -33.27 6.14 2.85
CA GLY A 204 -32.65 5.35 1.79
C GLY A 204 -31.32 5.92 1.31
N GLU A 205 -31.08 5.84 0.00
CA GLU A 205 -29.84 6.27 -0.67
C GLU A 205 -29.45 7.73 -0.36
N ALA A 206 -30.44 8.61 -0.30
CA ALA A 206 -30.20 10.03 -0.12
C ALA A 206 -29.72 10.37 1.31
N ASP A 207 -30.13 9.59 2.31
CA ASP A 207 -29.64 9.70 3.68
C ASP A 207 -28.19 9.24 3.81
N TYR A 208 -27.84 8.11 3.17
CA TYR A 208 -26.45 7.67 3.10
C TYR A 208 -25.57 8.70 2.40
N LEU A 209 -25.98 9.24 1.23
CA LEU A 209 -25.23 10.29 0.53
C LEU A 209 -24.99 11.51 1.43
N SER A 210 -25.97 11.85 2.27
CA SER A 210 -25.84 12.95 3.23
C SER A 210 -24.84 12.62 4.34
N ARG A 211 -24.84 11.39 4.87
CA ARG A 211 -23.83 10.91 5.82
C ARG A 211 -22.43 10.89 5.20
N ALA A 212 -22.28 10.31 4.01
CA ALA A 212 -21.01 10.25 3.30
C ALA A 212 -20.45 11.64 3.02
N THR A 213 -21.29 12.57 2.55
CA THR A 213 -20.87 13.97 2.32
C THR A 213 -20.48 14.66 3.64
N ARG A 214 -21.22 14.45 4.74
CA ARG A 214 -20.82 14.97 6.06
C ARG A 214 -19.49 14.40 6.54
N GLN A 215 -19.28 13.09 6.36
CA GLN A 215 -18.03 12.43 6.72
C GLN A 215 -16.85 12.99 5.93
N MET A 216 -17.03 13.18 4.62
CA MET A 216 -16.03 13.80 3.75
C MET A 216 -15.66 15.21 4.24
N VAL A 217 -16.65 16.08 4.46
CA VAL A 217 -16.43 17.45 4.95
C VAL A 217 -15.70 17.44 6.29
N ALA A 218 -16.15 16.61 7.24
CA ALA A 218 -15.51 16.48 8.55
C ALA A 218 -14.05 15.97 8.43
N ASN A 219 -13.80 14.98 7.57
CA ASN A 219 -12.47 14.47 7.30
C ASN A 219 -11.57 15.55 6.67
N THR A 220 -12.07 16.34 5.72
CA THR A 220 -11.30 17.45 5.14
C THR A 220 -10.95 18.50 6.19
N GLN A 221 -11.89 18.88 7.06
CA GLN A 221 -11.61 19.83 8.14
C GLN A 221 -10.54 19.31 9.11
N LYS A 222 -10.62 18.02 9.49
CA LYS A 222 -9.58 17.38 10.32
C LYS A 222 -8.21 17.43 9.65
N VAL A 223 -8.14 17.09 8.37
CA VAL A 223 -6.90 17.09 7.58
C VAL A 223 -6.30 18.50 7.52
N GLN A 224 -7.11 19.51 7.23
CA GLN A 224 -6.65 20.91 7.17
C GLN A 224 -6.17 21.42 8.53
N ALA A 225 -6.91 21.12 9.60
CA ALA A 225 -6.52 21.48 10.95
C ALA A 225 -5.20 20.81 11.36
N ASN A 226 -5.00 19.53 10.99
CA ASN A 226 -3.75 18.82 11.22
C ASN A 226 -2.61 19.39 10.37
N ALA A 227 -2.83 19.63 9.08
CA ALA A 227 -1.85 20.18 8.14
C ALA A 227 -1.21 21.49 8.66
N ALA A 228 -1.99 22.37 9.27
CA ALA A 228 -1.49 23.62 9.84
C ALA A 228 -0.50 23.40 11.01
N ARG A 229 -0.72 22.35 11.80
CA ARG A 229 0.02 22.06 13.05
C ARG A 229 1.15 21.05 12.87
N TYR A 230 0.99 20.14 11.93
CA TYR A 230 1.92 19.05 11.68
C TYR A 230 3.31 19.58 11.35
N ARG A 231 4.32 19.01 11.99
CA ARG A 231 5.73 19.24 11.69
C ARG A 231 6.40 17.88 11.63
N PRO A 232 7.05 17.52 10.50
CA PRO A 232 7.75 16.24 10.42
C PRO A 232 8.90 16.23 11.43
N SER A 233 9.01 15.15 12.19
CA SER A 233 10.09 14.92 13.15
C SER A 233 11.37 14.37 12.51
N ALA A 234 11.26 13.83 11.29
CA ALA A 234 12.37 13.32 10.50
C ALA A 234 12.42 13.96 9.11
N LYS A 235 13.60 13.97 8.50
CA LYS A 235 13.79 14.44 7.12
C LYS A 235 13.38 13.35 6.13
N TYR A 236 12.26 13.55 5.45
CA TYR A 236 11.86 12.71 4.32
C TYR A 236 12.81 12.93 3.12
N PRO A 237 13.05 11.89 2.28
CA PRO A 237 13.82 12.06 1.06
C PRO A 237 13.12 13.03 0.11
N GLU A 238 13.90 13.66 -0.77
CA GLU A 238 13.34 14.52 -1.82
C GLU A 238 12.56 13.67 -2.85
N GLY A 239 11.64 14.31 -3.57
CA GLY A 239 10.82 13.66 -4.59
C GLY A 239 9.48 13.10 -4.09
N ARG A 240 8.66 12.61 -5.04
CA ARG A 240 7.26 12.25 -4.78
C ARG A 240 7.08 11.22 -3.68
N PHE A 241 7.95 10.21 -3.59
CA PHE A 241 7.78 9.15 -2.61
C PHE A 241 7.91 9.66 -1.17
N GLY A 242 8.90 10.51 -0.90
CA GLY A 242 9.07 11.15 0.40
C GLY A 242 7.86 12.01 0.76
N THR A 243 7.40 12.87 -0.17
CA THR A 243 6.20 13.68 0.03
C THR A 243 4.96 12.82 0.29
N ASN A 244 4.76 11.73 -0.47
CA ASN A 244 3.61 10.84 -0.29
C ASN A 244 3.62 10.14 1.07
N LEU A 245 4.79 9.71 1.57
CA LEU A 245 4.88 9.13 2.92
C LEU A 245 4.66 10.18 4.01
N GLN A 246 5.13 11.41 3.82
CA GLN A 246 4.84 12.52 4.73
C GLN A 246 3.33 12.81 4.77
N ASP A 247 2.68 12.86 3.62
CA ASP A 247 1.23 13.04 3.51
C ASP A 247 0.44 11.86 4.10
N THR A 248 0.96 10.64 3.97
CA THR A 248 0.44 9.46 4.65
C THR A 248 0.46 9.66 6.18
N ALA A 249 1.59 10.12 6.74
CA ALA A 249 1.70 10.40 8.19
C ALA A 249 0.72 11.48 8.64
N ARG A 250 0.62 12.58 7.87
CA ARG A 250 -0.34 13.68 8.11
C ARG A 250 -1.79 13.19 8.11
N LEU A 251 -2.15 12.29 7.21
CA LEU A 251 -3.52 11.78 7.11
C LEU A 251 -3.87 10.85 8.26
N ILE A 252 -2.93 10.00 8.69
CA ILE A 252 -3.10 9.14 9.88
C ILE A 252 -3.27 10.01 11.13
N ALA A 253 -2.42 11.02 11.30
CA ALA A 253 -2.45 11.93 12.44
C ALA A 253 -3.71 12.79 12.51
N ALA A 254 -4.30 13.12 11.35
CA ALA A 254 -5.59 13.81 11.29
C ALA A 254 -6.77 12.97 11.84
N GLY A 255 -6.59 11.65 12.01
CA GLY A 255 -7.64 10.79 12.59
C GLY A 255 -8.88 10.69 11.70
N THR A 256 -8.68 10.56 10.39
CA THR A 256 -9.76 10.41 9.40
C THR A 256 -10.32 8.99 9.31
N GLY A 257 -9.74 8.04 10.05
CA GLY A 257 -10.21 6.65 10.11
C GLY A 257 -9.65 5.73 9.02
N GLN A 258 -8.53 6.10 8.38
CA GLN A 258 -7.90 5.29 7.34
C GLN A 258 -7.51 3.90 7.87
N ARG A 259 -8.09 2.86 7.28
CA ARG A 259 -7.79 1.44 7.49
C ARG A 259 -6.71 0.96 6.53
N VAL A 260 -6.72 1.42 5.28
CA VAL A 260 -5.66 1.12 4.31
C VAL A 260 -5.20 2.38 3.58
N LEU A 261 -3.90 2.63 3.56
CA LEU A 261 -3.29 3.68 2.75
C LEU A 261 -2.36 3.06 1.72
N TYR A 262 -2.45 3.53 0.48
CA TYR A 262 -1.68 2.98 -0.63
C TYR A 262 -0.69 4.01 -1.16
N VAL A 263 0.57 3.62 -1.29
CA VAL A 263 1.64 4.47 -1.81
C VAL A 263 2.45 3.66 -2.82
N SER A 264 2.87 4.30 -3.91
CA SER A 264 3.72 3.67 -4.93
C SER A 264 5.07 4.36 -5.04
N LEU A 265 6.12 3.56 -5.23
CA LEU A 265 7.45 3.96 -5.66
C LEU A 265 7.76 3.23 -6.97
N GLY A 266 7.92 3.96 -8.07
CA GLY A 266 8.27 3.38 -9.36
C GLY A 266 9.76 3.45 -9.66
N GLY A 267 10.15 2.88 -10.80
CA GLY A 267 11.53 2.91 -11.30
C GLY A 267 12.23 1.56 -11.24
N PHE A 268 11.61 0.52 -10.66
CA PHE A 268 12.22 -0.80 -10.52
C PHE A 268 12.27 -1.60 -11.83
N ASP A 269 11.89 -1.00 -12.97
CA ASP A 269 11.94 -1.67 -14.28
C ASP A 269 13.35 -1.69 -14.93
N THR A 270 14.34 -2.18 -14.18
CA THR A 270 15.77 -1.98 -14.48
C THR A 270 16.32 -3.05 -15.43
N HIS A 271 16.14 -2.85 -16.73
CA HIS A 271 16.68 -3.75 -17.78
C HIS A 271 18.14 -3.48 -18.17
N ALA A 272 18.71 -2.36 -17.73
CA ALA A 272 20.10 -1.99 -17.98
C ALA A 272 20.62 -1.13 -16.83
N GLY A 273 21.94 -1.12 -16.59
CA GLY A 273 22.56 -0.24 -15.59
C GLY A 273 22.01 -0.43 -14.17
N GLN A 274 21.41 -1.59 -13.88
CA GLN A 274 20.53 -1.81 -12.74
C GLN A 274 21.17 -1.45 -11.40
N ARG A 275 22.49 -1.64 -11.28
CA ARG A 275 23.18 -1.37 -10.02
C ARG A 275 23.01 0.08 -9.57
N ALA A 276 23.16 1.07 -10.47
CA ALA A 276 23.00 2.46 -10.09
C ALA A 276 21.55 2.78 -9.72
N ASP A 277 20.61 2.37 -10.57
CA ASP A 277 19.19 2.68 -10.40
C ASP A 277 18.60 2.02 -9.14
N GLN A 278 18.89 0.74 -8.92
CA GLN A 278 18.38 0.02 -7.76
C GLN A 278 19.00 0.52 -6.45
N ASP A 279 20.28 0.90 -6.45
CA ASP A 279 20.94 1.51 -5.29
C ASP A 279 20.19 2.77 -4.84
N GLU A 280 19.84 3.67 -5.78
CA GLU A 280 19.11 4.91 -5.51
C GLU A 280 17.66 4.65 -5.08
N LEU A 281 16.97 3.72 -5.74
CA LEU A 281 15.59 3.35 -5.42
C LEU A 281 15.47 2.74 -4.02
N LEU A 282 16.37 1.83 -3.66
CA LEU A 282 16.37 1.22 -2.33
C LEU A 282 16.80 2.22 -1.24
N ALA A 283 17.71 3.15 -1.54
CA ALA A 283 18.06 4.24 -0.63
C ALA A 283 16.87 5.20 -0.39
N THR A 284 16.12 5.52 -1.44
CA THR A 284 14.89 6.33 -1.37
C THR A 284 13.81 5.62 -0.55
N LEU A 285 13.59 4.32 -0.82
CA LEU A 285 12.66 3.48 -0.08
C LEU A 285 13.00 3.46 1.41
N ALA A 286 14.26 3.14 1.74
CA ALA A 286 14.71 2.99 3.11
C ALA A 286 14.66 4.31 3.89
N SER A 287 15.13 5.41 3.30
CA SER A 287 15.12 6.72 3.94
C SER A 287 13.69 7.22 4.17
N GLY A 288 12.80 7.02 3.20
CA GLY A 288 11.39 7.39 3.33
C GLY A 288 10.68 6.60 4.42
N LEU A 289 10.86 5.28 4.45
CA LEU A 289 10.26 4.41 5.45
C LEU A 289 10.82 4.65 6.87
N ALA A 290 12.12 4.88 7.00
CA ALA A 290 12.74 5.24 8.27
C ALA A 290 12.20 6.58 8.81
N ALA A 291 12.10 7.60 7.95
CA ALA A 291 11.51 8.89 8.31
C ALA A 291 10.04 8.74 8.70
N PHE A 292 9.26 7.96 7.94
CA PHE A 292 7.87 7.68 8.22
C PHE A 292 7.67 7.02 9.58
N GLN A 293 8.45 5.99 9.90
CA GLN A 293 8.37 5.29 11.17
C GLN A 293 8.75 6.20 12.36
N ALA A 294 9.84 6.96 12.26
CA ALA A 294 10.24 7.93 13.28
C ALA A 294 9.16 9.01 13.51
N ASP A 295 8.48 9.41 12.43
CA ASP A 295 7.40 10.38 12.50
C ASP A 295 6.15 9.84 13.19
N LEU A 296 5.78 8.59 12.91
CA LEU A 296 4.71 7.92 13.63
C LEU A 296 5.04 7.71 15.11
N GLU A 297 6.31 7.43 15.45
CA GLU A 297 6.76 7.29 16.83
C GLU A 297 6.62 8.61 17.60
N THR A 298 7.11 9.71 17.03
CA THR A 298 6.98 11.04 17.63
C THR A 298 5.52 11.46 17.83
N GLN A 299 4.64 11.05 16.91
CA GLN A 299 3.20 11.32 16.98
C GLN A 299 2.45 10.36 17.94
N GLY A 300 3.10 9.34 18.49
CA GLY A 300 2.45 8.32 19.32
C GLY A 300 1.49 7.42 18.54
N LEU A 301 1.72 7.25 17.23
CA LEU A 301 0.87 6.52 16.29
C LEU A 301 1.46 5.18 15.85
N ALA A 302 2.75 4.94 16.10
CA ALA A 302 3.48 3.76 15.62
C ALA A 302 2.84 2.41 16.01
N ASP A 303 2.20 2.33 17.18
CA ASP A 303 1.54 1.09 17.64
C ASP A 303 0.29 0.73 16.83
N ARG A 304 -0.21 1.66 16.01
CA ARG A 304 -1.44 1.52 15.22
C ARG A 304 -1.18 1.40 13.73
N VAL A 305 0.08 1.38 13.29
CA VAL A 305 0.44 1.31 11.88
C VAL A 305 1.42 0.18 11.63
N ILE A 306 1.15 -0.61 10.60
CA ILE A 306 2.16 -1.45 9.95
C ILE A 306 2.23 -1.11 8.48
N VAL A 307 3.41 -1.34 7.90
CA VAL A 307 3.66 -1.22 6.47
C VAL A 307 3.84 -2.62 5.89
N MET A 308 3.27 -2.87 4.72
CA MET A 308 3.48 -4.07 3.90
C MET A 308 3.86 -3.63 2.49
N GLY A 309 4.98 -4.14 1.96
CA GLY A 309 5.47 -3.78 0.65
C GLY A 309 5.63 -4.97 -0.29
N PHE A 310 5.38 -4.72 -1.58
CA PHE A 310 5.48 -5.74 -2.64
C PHE A 310 5.94 -5.14 -3.96
N SER A 311 6.29 -6.02 -4.89
CA SER A 311 6.45 -5.72 -6.31
C SER A 311 5.69 -6.77 -7.13
N GLU A 312 5.24 -6.43 -8.33
CA GLU A 312 4.32 -7.25 -9.13
C GLU A 312 4.91 -8.60 -9.59
N PHE A 313 6.23 -8.72 -9.57
CA PHE A 313 6.99 -9.95 -9.79
C PHE A 313 8.45 -9.75 -9.34
N GLY A 314 9.23 -10.82 -9.41
CA GLY A 314 10.68 -10.79 -9.23
C GLY A 314 11.44 -10.62 -10.54
N ARG A 315 12.76 -10.76 -10.44
CA ARG A 315 13.70 -10.69 -11.57
C ARG A 315 14.31 -12.04 -11.86
N ARG A 316 14.81 -12.21 -13.08
CA ARG A 316 15.58 -13.41 -13.42
C ARG A 316 16.83 -13.50 -12.54
N VAL A 317 17.28 -14.73 -12.31
CA VAL A 317 18.48 -14.97 -11.49
C VAL A 317 19.72 -14.48 -12.23
N ALA A 318 19.82 -14.79 -13.52
CA ALA A 318 20.91 -14.34 -14.38
C ALA A 318 20.74 -12.87 -14.77
N GLU A 319 21.83 -12.11 -14.71
CA GLU A 319 21.89 -10.78 -15.34
C GLU A 319 21.82 -10.90 -16.88
N ASN A 320 21.30 -9.86 -17.52
CA ASN A 320 21.27 -9.74 -18.97
C ASN A 320 22.53 -9.05 -19.51
N ALA A 321 22.67 -8.99 -20.84
CA ALA A 321 23.85 -8.43 -21.50
C ALA A 321 24.05 -6.91 -21.28
N SER A 322 23.06 -6.22 -20.71
CA SER A 322 23.06 -4.78 -20.47
C SER A 322 23.30 -4.41 -19.00
N ALA A 323 23.79 -5.36 -18.20
CA ALA A 323 23.97 -5.20 -16.75
C ALA A 323 22.66 -4.79 -16.05
N GLY A 324 21.55 -5.42 -16.46
CA GLY A 324 20.26 -5.40 -15.77
C GLY A 324 19.69 -6.80 -15.64
N THR A 325 18.39 -6.89 -15.38
CA THR A 325 17.69 -8.19 -15.32
C THR A 325 16.35 -8.12 -16.04
N ASP A 326 15.99 -9.21 -16.71
CA ASP A 326 14.67 -9.34 -17.32
C ASP A 326 13.61 -9.70 -16.25
N HIS A 327 12.33 -9.69 -16.64
CA HIS A 327 11.23 -10.07 -15.76
C HIS A 327 11.32 -11.54 -15.34
N GLY A 328 11.08 -11.80 -14.06
CA GLY A 328 11.10 -13.14 -13.45
C GLY A 328 9.79 -13.48 -12.74
N GLN A 329 9.88 -14.31 -11.70
CA GLN A 329 8.72 -14.87 -10.99
C GLN A 329 8.75 -14.53 -9.49
N GLY A 330 9.17 -15.46 -8.63
CA GLY A 330 9.19 -15.25 -7.19
C GLY A 330 10.13 -14.13 -6.77
N SER A 331 9.76 -13.37 -5.75
CA SER A 331 10.58 -12.29 -5.18
C SER A 331 10.43 -12.22 -3.66
N VAL A 332 10.78 -11.07 -3.10
CA VAL A 332 10.59 -10.74 -1.70
C VAL A 332 9.41 -9.79 -1.49
N MET A 333 8.67 -9.98 -0.40
CA MET A 333 7.86 -8.94 0.22
C MET A 333 8.54 -8.47 1.50
N PHE A 334 8.19 -7.28 2.00
CA PHE A 334 8.66 -6.79 3.29
C PHE A 334 7.51 -6.25 4.14
N ALA A 335 7.73 -6.20 5.44
CA ALA A 335 6.84 -5.51 6.37
C ALA A 335 7.65 -4.80 7.46
N LEU A 336 7.14 -3.68 7.96
CA LEU A 336 7.73 -3.01 9.12
C LEU A 336 6.69 -2.36 10.03
N GLY A 337 7.07 -2.14 11.28
CA GLY A 337 6.25 -1.53 12.32
C GLY A 337 6.16 -2.40 13.58
N LYS A 338 5.61 -1.84 14.66
CA LYS A 338 5.58 -2.53 15.96
C LYS A 338 4.63 -3.73 16.03
N GLY A 339 3.66 -3.80 15.11
CA GLY A 339 2.79 -4.96 14.92
C GLY A 339 3.38 -6.05 14.04
N VAL A 340 4.65 -5.93 13.62
CA VAL A 340 5.33 -6.90 12.78
C VAL A 340 6.19 -7.82 13.63
N LYS A 341 6.09 -9.12 13.36
CA LYS A 341 7.05 -10.13 13.83
C LYS A 341 8.26 -10.11 12.90
N GLY A 342 9.31 -9.39 13.31
CA GLY A 342 10.53 -9.23 12.53
C GLY A 342 11.27 -10.54 12.22
N GLY A 343 12.23 -10.45 11.29
CA GLY A 343 13.04 -11.57 10.84
C GLY A 343 12.82 -11.96 9.37
N ILE A 344 13.44 -13.07 8.96
CA ILE A 344 13.23 -13.67 7.64
C ILE A 344 12.16 -14.75 7.73
N HIS A 345 11.17 -14.68 6.84
CA HIS A 345 10.06 -15.62 6.74
C HIS A 345 10.11 -16.40 5.44
N GLY A 346 10.15 -17.73 5.55
CA GLY A 346 10.40 -18.63 4.43
C GLY A 346 11.84 -19.12 4.39
N ALA A 347 12.12 -20.05 3.48
CA ALA A 347 13.48 -20.51 3.21
C ALA A 347 14.05 -19.74 2.02
N SER A 348 15.37 -19.59 1.96
CA SER A 348 16.03 -18.92 0.84
C SER A 348 15.77 -19.59 -0.51
N PRO A 349 15.85 -18.82 -1.62
CA PRO A 349 15.72 -19.37 -2.97
C PRO A 349 16.82 -20.39 -3.24
N ASP A 350 16.44 -21.48 -3.91
CA ASP A 350 17.39 -22.44 -4.48
C ASP A 350 17.77 -21.95 -5.87
N LEU A 351 18.97 -21.40 -6.01
CA LEU A 351 19.44 -20.80 -7.27
C LEU A 351 19.88 -21.85 -8.31
N GLU A 352 19.89 -23.12 -7.94
CA GLU A 352 20.18 -24.25 -8.84
C GLU A 352 18.87 -24.92 -9.33
N ASN A 353 17.76 -24.71 -8.61
CA ASN A 353 16.43 -25.21 -8.97
C ASN A 353 15.48 -24.08 -9.37
N LEU A 354 15.61 -23.66 -10.63
CA LEU A 354 14.84 -22.55 -11.19
C LEU A 354 13.66 -23.04 -12.05
N ALA A 355 12.67 -22.18 -12.22
CA ALA A 355 11.61 -22.33 -13.23
C ALA A 355 11.95 -21.42 -14.41
N ASP A 356 12.47 -21.97 -15.49
CA ASP A 356 12.90 -21.23 -16.68
C ASP A 356 13.83 -20.06 -16.33
N GLY A 357 14.82 -20.27 -15.45
CA GLY A 357 15.78 -19.25 -15.02
C GLY A 357 15.29 -18.31 -13.91
N ASP A 358 14.09 -18.52 -13.38
CA ASP A 358 13.49 -17.68 -12.35
C ASP A 358 13.34 -18.41 -11.01
N ILE A 359 13.28 -17.62 -9.94
CA ILE A 359 12.97 -18.12 -8.60
C ILE A 359 11.57 -18.74 -8.59
N ARG A 360 11.49 -19.99 -8.14
CA ARG A 360 10.22 -20.67 -7.86
C ARG A 360 9.59 -20.04 -6.61
N TYR A 361 8.36 -19.56 -6.74
CA TYR A 361 7.62 -19.15 -5.57
C TYR A 361 7.37 -20.35 -4.64
N LYS A 362 7.44 -20.12 -3.33
CA LYS A 362 7.12 -21.08 -2.26
C LYS A 362 6.01 -20.57 -1.35
N GLN A 363 5.70 -19.27 -1.42
CA GLN A 363 4.68 -18.60 -0.63
C GLN A 363 3.71 -17.87 -1.57
N ASP A 364 2.41 -18.09 -1.41
CA ASP A 364 1.40 -17.34 -2.13
C ASP A 364 1.23 -15.95 -1.48
N PHE A 365 1.32 -14.88 -2.27
CA PHE A 365 1.20 -13.51 -1.76
C PHE A 365 -0.13 -13.25 -1.04
N ARG A 366 -1.19 -13.96 -1.43
CA ARG A 366 -2.51 -13.84 -0.79
C ARG A 366 -2.47 -14.33 0.65
N GLY A 367 -1.56 -15.24 1.00
CA GLY A 367 -1.31 -15.62 2.39
C GLY A 367 -0.70 -14.48 3.22
N VAL A 368 0.15 -13.66 2.62
CA VAL A 368 0.70 -12.44 3.26
C VAL A 368 -0.42 -11.44 3.50
N TYR A 369 -1.27 -11.21 2.50
CA TYR A 369 -2.45 -10.33 2.61
C TYR A 369 -3.42 -10.83 3.69
N ALA A 370 -3.67 -12.14 3.77
CA ALA A 370 -4.53 -12.73 4.78
C ALA A 370 -4.03 -12.43 6.20
N GLY A 371 -2.71 -12.45 6.41
CA GLY A 371 -2.09 -12.04 7.68
C GLY A 371 -2.42 -10.59 8.05
N ALA A 372 -2.26 -9.64 7.12
CA ALA A 372 -2.63 -8.25 7.37
C ALA A 372 -4.14 -8.06 7.61
N LEU A 373 -4.98 -8.75 6.84
CA LEU A 373 -6.43 -8.61 6.96
C LEU A 373 -6.92 -9.15 8.31
N THR A 374 -6.55 -10.38 8.66
CA THR A 374 -7.08 -11.05 9.86
C THR A 374 -6.37 -10.63 11.13
N ASN A 375 -5.04 -10.69 11.16
CA ASN A 375 -4.29 -10.48 12.41
C ASN A 375 -4.10 -8.99 12.73
N TRP A 376 -4.05 -8.13 11.69
CA TRP A 376 -3.89 -6.70 11.89
C TRP A 376 -5.19 -5.92 11.83
N LEU A 377 -5.93 -5.99 10.71
CA LEU A 377 -7.16 -5.21 10.51
C LEU A 377 -8.39 -5.83 11.19
N GLY A 378 -8.31 -7.09 11.64
CA GLY A 378 -9.43 -7.78 12.29
C GLY A 378 -10.58 -8.09 11.33
N LEU A 379 -10.27 -8.25 10.03
CA LEU A 379 -11.22 -8.56 8.97
C LEU A 379 -11.13 -10.04 8.59
N ASN A 380 -12.26 -10.61 8.18
CA ASN A 380 -12.28 -11.95 7.62
C ASN A 380 -11.59 -11.96 6.24
N ALA A 381 -10.36 -12.48 6.18
CA ALA A 381 -9.58 -12.53 4.95
C ALA A 381 -10.24 -13.40 3.87
N HIS A 382 -11.02 -14.43 4.25
CA HIS A 382 -11.71 -15.28 3.29
C HIS A 382 -12.70 -14.47 2.43
N ASP A 383 -13.45 -13.58 3.06
CA ASP A 383 -14.45 -12.75 2.38
C ASP A 383 -13.81 -11.72 1.45
N ILE A 384 -12.63 -11.21 1.81
CA ILE A 384 -11.91 -10.19 1.03
C ILE A 384 -11.08 -10.80 -0.10
N LEU A 385 -10.48 -11.96 0.12
CA LEU A 385 -9.59 -12.62 -0.85
C LEU A 385 -10.29 -13.68 -1.69
N ASN A 386 -11.58 -13.94 -1.43
CA ASN A 386 -12.38 -14.97 -2.07
C ASN A 386 -11.74 -16.37 -1.98
N GLY A 387 -11.16 -16.67 -0.81
CA GLY A 387 -10.48 -17.93 -0.56
C GLY A 387 -9.66 -17.92 0.72
N SER A 388 -9.27 -19.12 1.17
CA SER A 388 -8.38 -19.29 2.31
C SER A 388 -6.94 -19.46 1.84
N PHE A 389 -6.05 -18.60 2.33
CA PHE A 389 -4.64 -18.62 1.98
C PHE A 389 -3.79 -18.64 3.25
N VAL A 390 -2.90 -19.62 3.33
CA VAL A 390 -1.94 -19.72 4.44
C VAL A 390 -0.66 -19.00 4.02
N GLY A 391 -0.22 -18.05 4.83
CA GLY A 391 1.00 -17.29 4.62
C GLY A 391 1.94 -17.35 5.82
N PRO A 392 3.07 -16.64 5.74
CA PRO A 392 4.00 -16.55 6.86
C PRO A 392 3.34 -15.84 8.05
N ALA A 393 3.74 -16.20 9.26
CA ALA A 393 3.25 -15.57 10.49
C ALA A 393 4.04 -14.28 10.77
N TRP A 394 3.87 -13.26 9.93
CA TRP A 394 4.65 -12.00 9.97
C TRP A 394 4.00 -10.88 10.79
N VAL A 395 2.73 -11.01 11.18
CA VAL A 395 2.03 -10.09 12.10
C VAL A 395 2.12 -10.66 13.52
N ALA A 396 2.44 -9.80 14.49
CA ALA A 396 2.68 -10.15 15.89
C ALA A 396 1.42 -10.46 16.70
#